data_AF-A0A382W8G9-F1
#
_entry.id   AF-A0A382W8G9-F1
#
_cell.length_a   1.000
_cell.length_b   1.000
_cell.length_c   1.000
_cell.angle_alpha   90.00
_cell.angle_beta   90.00
_cell.angle_gamma   90.00
#
_symmetry.space_group_name_H-M   'P 1'
#
loop_
_entity.id
_entity.type
_entity.pdbx_description
1 polymer ?
#
loop_
_entity_poly.entity_id
_entity_poly.type
_entity_poly.pdbx_seq_one_letter_code
_entity_poly.pdbx_strand_id
1 'polypeptide(L)'
;MRIRHNAAGMSTLRNSRMHQNRVQNSIEKLSSGSALNRAKDAPADLYQAEMLRSQASGLKQAAENAEHSISLLQTAGSFLGDISSKLTEMRQLAVQSSNEATNDPATLEANQYQLELLLSSILSIAEKADFGGKKLLDGSMGVNGVTVGENLKFIEAAKDTPSSPEKGFPIDITHTATRSSMVGQIPLTVDSIGEGFVIRVKEGSRLAVLDTREGDLFQEIEVMKKRNQRKQGGEFEDPF
;
A
#
# COMPACT_ATOMS: atom_id res chain seq x y z
N MET A 1 17.03 -60.27 70.47
CA MET A 1 15.94 -59.64 69.69
C MET A 1 15.20 -58.64 70.56
N ARG A 2 15.05 -57.37 70.15
CA ARG A 2 14.30 -56.35 70.91
C ARG A 2 12.87 -56.26 70.37
N ILE A 3 11.87 -56.55 71.21
CA ILE A 3 10.44 -56.68 70.87
C ILE A 3 9.77 -55.34 70.52
N ARG A 4 10.36 -54.19 70.90
CA ARG A 4 9.75 -52.86 70.77
C ARG A 4 9.80 -52.24 69.36
N HIS A 5 10.61 -52.77 68.46
CA HIS A 5 10.77 -52.20 67.12
C HIS A 5 11.04 -53.30 66.10
N ASN A 6 10.10 -53.48 65.18
CA ASN A 6 10.18 -54.46 64.11
C ASN A 6 10.86 -53.84 62.88
N ALA A 7 12.19 -53.90 62.84
CA ALA A 7 12.98 -53.36 61.74
C ALA A 7 12.68 -54.05 60.39
N ALA A 8 12.42 -55.36 60.41
CA ALA A 8 12.04 -56.11 59.20
C ALA A 8 10.68 -55.64 58.66
N GLY A 9 9.67 -55.51 59.52
CA GLY A 9 8.35 -54.99 59.15
C GLY A 9 8.40 -53.55 58.64
N MET A 10 9.22 -52.69 59.25
CA MET A 10 9.43 -51.32 58.77
C MET A 10 10.12 -51.26 57.39
N SER A 11 11.06 -52.16 57.12
CA SER A 11 11.70 -52.30 55.80
C SER A 11 10.70 -52.77 54.75
N THR A 12 9.92 -53.81 55.05
CA THR A 12 8.85 -54.32 54.18
C THR A 12 7.81 -53.24 53.88
N LEU A 13 7.41 -52.44 54.89
CA LEU A 13 6.48 -51.33 54.70
C LEU A 13 7.05 -50.22 53.80
N ARG A 14 8.34 -49.88 53.92
CA ARG A 14 9.00 -48.92 53.01
C ARG A 14 9.02 -49.44 51.58
N ASN A 15 9.38 -50.71 51.37
CA ASN A 15 9.40 -51.31 50.04
C ASN A 15 8.00 -51.38 49.43
N SER A 16 6.99 -51.80 50.20
CA SER A 16 5.59 -51.80 49.77
C SER A 16 5.13 -50.40 49.35
N ARG A 17 5.44 -49.36 50.12
CA ARG A 17 5.15 -47.96 49.74
C ARG A 17 5.86 -47.54 48.46
N MET A 18 7.12 -47.92 48.26
CA MET A 18 7.83 -47.66 47.00
C MET A 18 7.18 -48.38 45.80
N HIS A 19 6.73 -49.62 45.98
CA HIS A 19 6.01 -50.36 44.93
C HIS A 19 4.66 -49.72 44.61
N GLN A 20 3.89 -49.33 45.63
CA GLN A 20 2.63 -48.61 45.45
C GLN A 20 2.82 -47.34 44.62
N ASN A 21 3.85 -46.53 44.93
CA ASN A 21 4.16 -45.32 44.19
C ASN A 21 4.55 -45.60 42.72
N ARG A 22 5.31 -46.67 42.46
CA ARG A 22 5.64 -47.07 41.08
C ARG A 22 4.41 -47.50 40.29
N VAL A 23 3.52 -48.28 40.90
CA VAL A 23 2.24 -48.69 40.27
C VAL A 23 1.38 -47.47 39.97
N GLN A 24 1.26 -46.53 40.92
CA GLN A 24 0.53 -45.28 40.72
C GLN A 24 1.07 -44.47 39.54
N ASN A 25 2.40 -44.35 39.41
CA ASN A 25 3.03 -43.67 38.29
C ASN A 25 2.78 -44.38 36.95
N SER A 26 2.82 -45.72 36.93
CA SER A 26 2.49 -46.48 35.72
C SER A 26 1.04 -46.28 35.30
N ILE A 27 0.11 -46.27 36.25
CA ILE A 27 -1.32 -45.98 36.00
C ILE A 27 -1.49 -44.55 35.44
N GLU A 28 -0.77 -43.56 35.96
CA GLU A 28 -0.80 -42.19 35.44
C GLU A 28 -0.31 -42.08 33.98
N LYS A 29 0.79 -42.78 33.65
CA LYS A 29 1.29 -42.84 32.27
C LYS A 29 0.34 -43.58 31.34
N LEU A 30 -0.24 -44.70 31.79
CA LEU A 30 -1.25 -45.45 31.04
C LEU A 30 -2.52 -44.61 30.80
N SER A 31 -3.00 -43.90 31.82
CA SER A 31 -4.23 -43.10 31.74
C SER A 31 -4.08 -41.85 30.87
N SER A 32 -2.87 -41.30 30.76
CA SER A 32 -2.58 -40.12 29.94
C SER A 32 -2.10 -40.45 28.53
N GLY A 33 -1.68 -41.70 28.29
CA GLY A 33 -1.02 -42.11 27.05
C GLY A 33 0.36 -41.47 26.83
N SER A 34 0.89 -40.72 27.79
CA SER A 34 2.20 -40.06 27.69
C SER A 34 3.22 -40.72 28.60
N ALA A 35 4.40 -41.02 28.04
CA ALA A 35 5.53 -41.57 28.80
C ALA A 35 6.12 -40.55 29.80
N LEU A 36 5.94 -39.25 29.52
CA LEU A 36 6.44 -38.10 30.29
C LEU A 36 5.25 -37.26 30.77
N ASN A 37 4.94 -37.32 32.06
CA ASN A 37 3.86 -36.52 32.68
C ASN A 37 4.34 -35.60 33.80
N ARG A 38 5.49 -35.90 34.42
CA ARG A 38 6.00 -35.15 35.56
C ARG A 38 7.36 -34.55 35.21
N ALA A 39 7.46 -33.22 35.33
CA ALA A 39 8.72 -32.49 35.14
C ALA A 39 9.82 -32.91 36.12
N LYS A 40 9.47 -33.59 37.22
CA LYS A 40 10.42 -34.10 38.21
C LYS A 40 11.28 -35.27 37.71
N ASP A 41 10.75 -36.10 36.81
CA ASP A 41 11.42 -37.36 36.42
C ASP A 41 12.41 -37.16 35.27
N ALA A 42 12.13 -36.23 34.34
CA ALA A 42 13.02 -35.85 33.24
C ALA A 42 12.70 -34.42 32.74
N PRO A 43 13.22 -33.36 33.39
CA PRO A 43 12.88 -31.97 33.05
C PRO A 43 13.37 -31.56 31.66
N ALA A 44 14.52 -32.06 31.20
CA ALA A 44 15.06 -31.76 29.87
C ALA A 44 14.21 -32.37 28.75
N ASP A 45 13.83 -33.64 28.88
CA ASP A 45 13.00 -34.33 27.87
C ASP A 45 11.59 -33.75 27.82
N LEU A 46 11.03 -33.36 28.97
CA LEU A 46 9.73 -32.69 29.03
C LEU A 46 9.78 -31.29 28.40
N TYR A 47 10.86 -30.54 28.61
CA TYR A 47 11.08 -29.24 27.96
C TYR A 47 11.16 -29.39 26.43
N GLN A 48 11.93 -30.37 25.93
CA GLN A 48 12.03 -30.62 24.49
C GLN A 48 10.70 -31.10 23.90
N ALA A 49 9.94 -31.93 24.60
CA ALA A 49 8.62 -32.36 24.17
C ALA A 49 7.62 -31.18 24.08
N GLU A 50 7.67 -30.25 25.04
CA GLU A 50 6.80 -29.07 25.02
C GLU A 50 7.22 -28.07 23.93
N MET A 51 8.52 -27.91 23.68
CA MET A 51 9.03 -27.18 22.52
C MET A 51 8.52 -27.77 21.21
N LEU A 52 8.57 -29.10 21.05
CA LEU A 52 8.05 -29.77 19.86
C LEU A 52 6.53 -29.63 19.73
N ARG A 53 5.77 -29.66 20.84
CA ARG A 53 4.32 -29.37 20.82
C ARG A 53 4.03 -27.94 20.41
N SER A 54 4.78 -26.98 20.93
CA SER A 54 4.66 -25.56 20.54
C SER A 54 4.96 -25.39 19.05
N GLN A 55 6.05 -25.99 18.55
CA GLN A 55 6.38 -25.99 17.13
C GLN A 55 5.31 -26.66 16.28
N ALA A 56 4.79 -27.82 16.70
CA ALA A 56 3.72 -28.50 15.98
C ALA A 56 2.45 -27.65 15.90
N SER A 57 2.08 -26.98 17.00
CA SER A 57 0.97 -26.03 17.01
C SER A 57 1.22 -24.83 16.09
N GLY A 58 2.44 -24.29 16.10
CA GLY A 58 2.84 -23.19 15.21
C GLY A 58 2.80 -23.58 13.74
N LEU A 59 3.32 -24.77 13.40
CA LEU A 59 3.29 -25.32 12.04
C LEU A 59 1.86 -25.60 11.58
N LYS A 60 0.99 -26.10 12.45
CA LYS A 60 -0.43 -26.30 12.13
C LYS A 60 -1.09 -24.96 11.76
N GLN A 61 -0.88 -23.92 12.57
CA GLN A 61 -1.40 -22.58 12.26
C GLN A 61 -0.81 -22.03 10.96
N ALA A 62 0.49 -22.25 10.72
CA ALA A 62 1.14 -21.82 9.49
C ALA A 62 0.56 -22.53 8.25
N ALA A 63 0.23 -23.82 8.36
CA ALA A 63 -0.43 -24.57 7.30
C ALA A 63 -1.84 -24.03 7.01
N GLU A 64 -2.65 -23.80 8.04
CA GLU A 64 -3.98 -23.19 7.91
C GLU A 64 -3.88 -21.79 7.27
N ASN A 65 -2.90 -20.97 7.67
CA ASN A 65 -2.66 -19.67 7.06
C ASN A 65 -2.23 -19.78 5.58
N ALA A 66 -1.46 -20.80 5.22
CA ALA A 66 -1.07 -21.06 3.84
C ALA A 66 -2.28 -21.48 2.99
N GLU A 67 -3.17 -22.32 3.52
CA GLU A 67 -4.42 -22.70 2.85
C GLU A 67 -5.31 -21.47 2.60
N HIS A 68 -5.47 -20.58 3.59
CA HIS A 68 -6.18 -19.32 3.40
C HIS A 68 -5.54 -18.43 2.35
N SER A 69 -4.20 -18.39 2.31
CA SER A 69 -3.46 -17.63 1.28
C SER A 69 -3.68 -18.21 -0.11
N ILE A 70 -3.74 -19.55 -0.24
CA ILE A 70 -4.09 -20.22 -1.50
C ILE A 70 -5.51 -19.87 -1.92
N SER A 71 -6.48 -19.92 -1.01
CA SER A 71 -7.87 -19.54 -1.32
C SER A 71 -7.97 -18.09 -1.79
N LEU A 72 -7.27 -17.17 -1.13
CA LEU A 72 -7.20 -15.77 -1.54
C LEU A 72 -6.62 -15.63 -2.95
N LEU A 73 -5.50 -16.29 -3.24
CA LEU A 73 -4.86 -16.24 -4.56
C LEU A 73 -5.73 -16.87 -5.65
N GLN A 74 -6.47 -17.94 -5.35
CA GLN A 74 -7.42 -18.55 -6.28
C GLN A 74 -8.58 -17.61 -6.59
N THR A 75 -9.15 -16.95 -5.58
CA THR A 75 -10.20 -15.94 -5.76
C THR A 75 -9.69 -14.77 -6.61
N ALA A 76 -8.51 -14.24 -6.30
CA ALA A 76 -7.88 -13.19 -7.10
C ALA A 76 -7.63 -13.64 -8.54
N GLY A 77 -7.11 -14.86 -8.72
CA GLY A 77 -6.84 -15.45 -10.03
C GLY A 77 -8.10 -15.63 -10.88
N SER A 78 -9.23 -15.99 -10.26
CA SER A 78 -10.53 -16.08 -10.96
C SER A 78 -10.97 -14.72 -11.51
N PHE A 79 -10.93 -13.68 -10.68
CA PHE A 79 -11.27 -12.33 -11.12
C PHE A 79 -10.32 -11.79 -12.20
N LEU A 80 -9.03 -12.10 -12.10
CA LEU A 80 -8.05 -11.77 -13.15
C LEU A 80 -8.32 -12.54 -14.45
N GLY A 81 -8.79 -13.78 -14.37
CA GLY A 81 -9.25 -14.55 -15.53
C GLY A 81 -10.40 -13.86 -16.27
N ASP A 82 -11.40 -13.37 -15.53
CA ASP A 82 -12.53 -12.64 -16.11
C ASP A 82 -12.07 -11.33 -16.77
N ILE A 83 -11.17 -10.59 -16.13
CA ILE A 83 -10.56 -9.38 -16.70
C ILE A 83 -9.79 -9.72 -17.99
N SER A 84 -9.01 -10.80 -17.98
CA SER A 84 -8.25 -11.25 -19.15
C SER A 84 -9.16 -11.60 -20.35
N SER A 85 -10.31 -12.23 -20.10
CA SER A 85 -11.29 -12.51 -21.16
C SER A 85 -11.82 -11.22 -21.78
N LYS A 86 -12.22 -10.25 -20.94
CA LYS A 86 -12.72 -8.94 -21.41
C LYS A 86 -11.67 -8.16 -22.18
N LEU A 87 -10.42 -8.16 -21.74
CA LEU A 87 -9.31 -7.54 -22.48
C LEU A 87 -9.08 -8.19 -23.84
N THR A 88 -9.31 -9.49 -23.95
CA THR A 88 -9.23 -10.20 -25.23
C THR A 88 -10.36 -9.78 -26.17
N GLU A 89 -11.60 -9.64 -25.65
CA GLU A 89 -12.74 -9.08 -26.41
C GLU A 89 -12.48 -7.63 -26.86
N MET A 90 -11.94 -6.78 -25.97
CA MET A 90 -11.55 -5.41 -26.32
C MET A 90 -10.52 -5.39 -27.44
N ARG A 91 -9.54 -6.30 -27.41
CA ARG A 91 -8.54 -6.44 -28.49
C ARG A 91 -9.19 -6.87 -29.80
N GLN A 92 -10.16 -7.78 -29.77
CA GLN A 92 -10.89 -8.20 -30.98
C GLN A 92 -11.66 -7.02 -31.58
N LEU A 93 -12.36 -6.23 -30.75
CA LEU A 93 -13.07 -5.03 -31.19
C LEU A 93 -12.12 -3.96 -31.76
N ALA A 94 -10.93 -3.79 -31.17
CA ALA A 94 -9.92 -2.87 -31.67
C ALA A 94 -9.41 -3.29 -33.06
N VAL A 95 -9.13 -4.57 -33.27
CA VAL A 95 -8.73 -5.12 -34.58
C VAL A 95 -9.86 -5.00 -35.60
N GLN A 96 -11.10 -5.30 -35.19
CA GLN A 96 -12.27 -5.15 -36.04
C GLN A 96 -12.45 -3.70 -36.48
N SER A 97 -12.33 -2.75 -35.56
CA SER A 97 -12.48 -1.31 -35.83
C SER A 97 -11.35 -0.76 -36.71
N SER A 98 -10.14 -1.34 -36.63
CA SER A 98 -9.00 -1.00 -37.50
C SER A 98 -9.18 -1.46 -38.96
N ASN A 99 -10.18 -2.29 -39.28
CA ASN A 99 -10.44 -2.72 -40.64
C ASN A 99 -11.28 -1.67 -41.41
N GLU A 100 -10.62 -0.62 -41.88
CA GLU A 100 -11.23 0.55 -42.54
C GLU A 100 -12.00 0.21 -43.82
N ALA A 101 -11.69 -0.91 -44.47
CA ALA A 101 -12.29 -1.30 -45.75
C ALA A 101 -13.75 -1.83 -45.62
N THR A 102 -14.21 -2.15 -44.41
CA THR A 102 -15.51 -2.84 -44.20
C THR A 102 -16.43 -2.13 -43.21
N ASN A 103 -15.94 -1.13 -42.47
CA ASN A 103 -16.71 -0.51 -41.39
C ASN A 103 -17.37 0.81 -41.81
N ASP A 104 -18.68 0.88 -41.61
CA ASP A 104 -19.48 2.11 -41.66
C ASP A 104 -19.28 2.92 -40.35
N PRO A 105 -19.27 4.26 -40.35
CA PRO A 105 -19.29 5.10 -39.14
C PRO A 105 -20.23 4.63 -38.02
N ALA A 106 -21.43 4.14 -38.34
CA ALA A 106 -22.37 3.61 -37.33
C ALA A 106 -21.83 2.35 -36.62
N THR A 107 -21.09 1.49 -37.34
CA THR A 107 -20.44 0.31 -36.78
C THR A 107 -19.26 0.70 -35.88
N LEU A 108 -18.50 1.74 -36.24
CA LEU A 108 -17.42 2.26 -35.40
C LEU A 108 -17.95 2.85 -34.08
N GLU A 109 -19.06 3.60 -34.13
CA GLU A 109 -19.71 4.13 -32.93
C GLU A 109 -20.23 3.00 -32.02
N ALA A 110 -20.85 1.96 -32.59
CA ALA A 110 -21.30 0.79 -31.83
C ALA A 110 -20.13 0.03 -31.18
N ASN A 111 -19.01 -0.14 -31.89
CA ASN A 111 -17.80 -0.77 -31.34
C ASN A 111 -17.20 0.05 -30.20
N GLN A 112 -17.19 1.38 -30.31
CA GLN A 112 -16.72 2.27 -29.25
C GLN A 112 -17.60 2.16 -28.00
N TYR A 113 -18.93 2.15 -28.16
CA TYR A 113 -19.85 1.94 -27.04
C TYR A 113 -19.61 0.59 -26.34
N GLN A 114 -19.38 -0.47 -27.11
CA GLN A 114 -19.06 -1.78 -26.55
C GLN A 114 -17.73 -1.79 -25.79
N LEU A 115 -16.70 -1.08 -26.29
CA LEU A 115 -15.41 -0.89 -25.62
C LEU A 115 -15.58 -0.20 -24.25
N GLU A 116 -16.41 0.84 -24.18
CA GLU A 116 -16.71 1.56 -22.94
C GLU A 116 -17.45 0.68 -21.93
N LEU A 117 -18.40 -0.15 -22.39
CA LEU A 117 -19.09 -1.12 -21.55
C LEU A 117 -18.13 -2.17 -20.99
N LEU A 118 -17.21 -2.68 -21.81
CA LEU A 118 -16.18 -3.63 -21.37
C LEU A 118 -15.24 -3.00 -20.34
N LEU A 119 -14.81 -1.75 -20.55
CA LEU A 119 -13.99 -1.02 -19.60
C LEU A 119 -14.71 -0.82 -18.25
N SER A 120 -15.98 -0.40 -18.28
CA SER A 120 -16.80 -0.27 -17.07
C SER A 120 -16.98 -1.61 -16.36
N SER A 121 -17.10 -2.71 -17.11
CA SER A 121 -17.23 -4.05 -16.56
C SER A 121 -15.94 -4.49 -15.87
N ILE A 122 -14.76 -4.20 -16.44
CA ILE A 122 -13.46 -4.46 -15.81
C ILE A 122 -13.34 -3.70 -14.48
N LEU A 123 -13.68 -2.41 -14.47
CA LEU A 123 -13.66 -1.59 -13.24
C LEU A 123 -14.59 -2.17 -12.16
N SER A 124 -15.80 -2.59 -12.54
CA SER A 124 -16.75 -3.20 -11.60
C SER A 124 -16.26 -4.54 -11.06
N ILE A 125 -15.57 -5.36 -11.88
CA ILE A 125 -14.95 -6.61 -11.41
C ILE A 125 -13.84 -6.31 -10.40
N ALA A 126 -12.97 -5.35 -10.69
CA ALA A 126 -11.90 -4.95 -9.78
C ALA A 126 -12.45 -4.45 -8.44
N GLU A 127 -13.53 -3.66 -8.46
CA GLU A 127 -14.19 -3.16 -7.25
C GLU A 127 -14.90 -4.27 -6.45
N LYS A 128 -15.48 -5.26 -7.12
CA LYS A 128 -16.17 -6.40 -6.49
C LYS A 128 -15.24 -7.51 -6.02
N ALA A 129 -13.99 -7.54 -6.48
CA ALA A 129 -13.01 -8.53 -6.09
C ALA A 129 -12.66 -8.38 -4.60
N ASP A 130 -13.26 -9.23 -3.76
CA ASP A 130 -13.17 -9.20 -2.31
C ASP A 130 -12.93 -10.60 -1.74
N PHE A 131 -12.10 -10.69 -0.70
CA PHE A 131 -11.94 -11.88 0.12
C PHE A 131 -11.97 -11.50 1.59
N GLY A 132 -13.01 -11.96 2.31
CA GLY A 132 -13.13 -11.73 3.75
C GLY A 132 -13.20 -10.24 4.14
N GLY A 133 -13.77 -9.39 3.28
CA GLY A 133 -13.87 -7.94 3.48
C GLY A 133 -12.64 -7.15 3.03
N LYS A 134 -11.64 -7.81 2.42
CA LYS A 134 -10.46 -7.16 1.85
C LYS A 134 -10.58 -7.12 0.34
N LYS A 135 -10.46 -5.92 -0.24
CA LYS A 135 -10.37 -5.72 -1.67
C LYS A 135 -9.06 -6.28 -2.21
N LEU A 136 -9.13 -6.97 -3.35
CA LEU A 136 -7.99 -7.71 -3.91
C LEU A 136 -7.31 -6.96 -5.06
N LEU A 137 -8.08 -6.22 -5.86
CA LEU A 137 -7.63 -5.66 -7.15
C LEU A 137 -7.70 -4.12 -7.21
N ASP A 138 -7.84 -3.44 -6.08
CA ASP A 138 -7.89 -1.98 -5.97
C ASP A 138 -6.52 -1.33 -5.72
N GLY A 139 -5.46 -2.14 -5.54
CA GLY A 139 -4.12 -1.68 -5.19
C GLY A 139 -3.91 -1.41 -3.70
N SER A 140 -4.94 -1.54 -2.85
CA SER A 140 -4.84 -1.30 -1.40
C SER A 140 -4.02 -2.38 -0.68
N MET A 141 -3.97 -3.59 -1.24
CA MET A 141 -3.09 -4.69 -0.84
C MET A 141 -1.65 -4.56 -1.39
N GLY A 142 -1.34 -3.49 -2.12
CA GLY A 142 0.03 -3.17 -2.54
C GLY A 142 0.91 -2.75 -1.35
N VAL A 143 2.17 -2.41 -1.64
CA VAL A 143 3.11 -1.95 -0.61
C VAL A 143 2.64 -0.59 -0.08
N ASN A 144 2.19 -0.56 1.17
CA ASN A 144 1.77 0.64 1.86
C ASN A 144 2.74 0.94 3.02
N GLY A 145 3.05 2.22 3.22
CA GLY A 145 3.86 2.69 4.33
C GLY A 145 3.09 3.65 5.21
N VAL A 146 3.33 3.58 6.53
CA VAL A 146 2.82 4.53 7.50
C VAL A 146 3.96 5.44 7.92
N THR A 147 3.79 6.75 7.77
CA THR A 147 4.75 7.75 8.26
C THR A 147 4.31 8.25 9.64
N VAL A 148 5.25 8.33 10.58
CA VAL A 148 5.01 8.88 11.93
C VAL A 148 5.81 10.18 12.06
N GLY A 149 5.12 11.32 12.16
CA GLY A 149 5.71 12.65 12.31
C GLY A 149 4.90 13.75 11.62
N GLU A 150 5.04 15.00 12.07
CA GLU A 150 4.37 16.15 11.45
C GLU A 150 4.92 16.40 10.03
N ASN A 151 4.01 16.65 9.08
CA ASN A 151 4.32 16.95 7.67
C ASN A 151 5.01 15.84 6.86
N LEU A 152 4.98 14.59 7.35
CA LEU A 152 5.45 13.44 6.59
C LEU A 152 4.27 12.76 5.89
N LYS A 153 4.42 12.49 4.59
CA LYS A 153 3.47 11.74 3.79
C LYS A 153 4.19 10.57 3.14
N PHE A 154 3.60 9.38 3.21
CA PHE A 154 4.04 8.25 2.40
C PHE A 154 3.84 8.58 0.92
N ILE A 155 4.94 8.56 0.15
CA ILE A 155 4.93 8.89 -1.27
C ILE A 155 4.71 7.63 -2.10
N GLU A 156 5.60 6.65 -1.97
CA GLU A 156 5.57 5.41 -2.74
C GLU A 156 6.42 4.34 -2.05
N ALA A 157 6.06 3.07 -2.23
CA ALA A 157 6.96 1.95 -2.02
C ALA A 157 6.83 0.98 -3.19
N ALA A 158 7.97 0.60 -3.76
CA ALA A 158 8.03 -0.45 -4.77
C ALA A 158 8.02 -1.84 -4.13
N LYS A 159 7.77 -2.87 -4.92
CA LYS A 159 7.80 -4.29 -4.52
C LYS A 159 9.11 -4.70 -3.81
N ASP A 160 10.22 -4.09 -4.19
CA ASP A 160 11.56 -4.38 -3.67
C ASP A 160 11.92 -3.53 -2.43
N THR A 161 10.98 -2.71 -1.93
CA THR A 161 11.22 -1.89 -0.75
C THR A 161 11.29 -2.81 0.47
N PRO A 162 12.43 -2.86 1.18
CA PRO A 162 12.53 -3.66 2.39
C PRO A 162 11.53 -3.15 3.44
N SER A 163 10.90 -4.09 4.16
CA SER A 163 10.01 -3.73 5.27
C SER A 163 10.75 -2.88 6.30
N SER A 164 10.06 -1.88 6.85
CA SER A 164 10.62 -1.02 7.88
C SER A 164 11.00 -1.83 9.13
N PRO A 165 12.16 -1.55 9.76
CA PRO A 165 12.45 -2.02 11.11
C PRO A 165 11.36 -1.57 12.10
N GLU A 166 11.23 -2.20 13.27
CA GLU A 166 10.22 -1.80 14.29
C GLU A 166 10.25 -0.30 14.65
N LYS A 167 11.41 0.34 14.53
CA LYS A 167 11.61 1.78 14.79
C LYS A 167 11.47 2.69 13.57
N GLY A 168 11.12 2.14 12.41
CA GLY A 168 11.10 2.85 11.14
C GLY A 168 12.50 3.21 10.62
N PHE A 169 12.54 3.88 9.48
CA PHE A 169 13.76 4.52 8.98
C PHE A 169 13.82 5.95 9.49
N PRO A 170 14.96 6.39 10.06
CA PRO A 170 15.11 7.80 10.41
C PRO A 170 15.11 8.64 9.13
N ILE A 171 14.17 9.57 9.03
CA ILE A 171 14.13 10.55 7.95
C ILE A 171 14.89 11.78 8.45
N ASP A 172 16.11 11.95 7.95
CA ASP A 172 16.94 13.10 8.28
C ASP A 172 16.81 14.16 7.19
N ILE A 173 16.10 15.25 7.49
CA ILE A 173 15.87 16.35 6.54
C ILE A 173 17.13 17.23 6.54
N THR A 174 18.08 16.87 5.68
CA THR A 174 19.39 17.57 5.62
C THR A 174 19.35 18.86 4.79
N HIS A 175 18.30 19.09 4.00
CA HIS A 175 18.11 20.32 3.24
C HIS A 175 16.68 20.84 3.40
N THR A 176 16.56 22.12 3.76
CA THR A 176 15.28 22.84 3.78
C THR A 176 14.73 22.94 2.35
N ALA A 177 13.43 22.71 2.16
CA ALA A 177 12.80 22.72 0.84
C ALA A 177 13.10 24.03 0.07
N THR A 178 13.79 23.91 -1.06
CA THR A 178 14.01 25.02 -1.99
C THR A 178 12.67 25.35 -2.65
N ARG A 179 12.23 26.62 -2.57
CA ARG A 179 11.01 27.06 -3.25
C ARG A 179 11.10 26.73 -4.74
N SER A 180 10.07 26.09 -5.27
CA SER A 180 9.94 25.86 -6.72
C SER A 180 9.91 27.21 -7.46
N SER A 181 10.77 27.37 -8.47
CA SER A 181 10.83 28.55 -9.33
C SER A 181 10.44 28.13 -10.75
N MET A 182 9.37 28.71 -11.28
CA MET A 182 8.94 28.53 -12.66
C MET A 182 9.24 29.80 -13.44
N VAL A 183 10.07 29.71 -14.47
CA VAL A 183 10.36 30.82 -15.39
C VAL A 183 9.41 30.70 -16.58
N GLY A 184 8.61 31.74 -16.85
CA GLY A 184 7.72 31.77 -18.00
C GLY A 184 8.50 31.73 -19.32
N GLN A 185 8.02 30.96 -20.29
CA GLN A 185 8.68 30.80 -21.60
C GLN A 185 8.48 31.99 -22.54
N ILE A 186 7.48 32.85 -22.28
CA ILE A 186 7.17 34.01 -23.10
C ILE A 186 7.90 35.22 -22.50
N PRO A 187 8.85 35.84 -23.22
CA PRO A 187 9.51 37.04 -22.75
C PRO A 187 8.53 38.21 -22.71
N LEU A 188 8.57 38.99 -21.63
CA LEU A 188 7.85 40.26 -21.53
C LEU A 188 8.54 41.30 -22.42
N THR A 189 7.93 41.61 -23.57
CA THR A 189 8.33 42.70 -24.48
C THR A 189 7.49 43.95 -24.25
N VAL A 190 7.97 45.13 -24.68
CA VAL A 190 7.26 46.42 -24.51
C VAL A 190 5.86 46.39 -25.13
N ASP A 191 5.69 45.67 -26.24
CA ASP A 191 4.39 45.49 -26.88
C ASP A 191 3.45 44.60 -26.05
N SER A 192 3.98 43.49 -25.49
CA SER A 192 3.20 42.58 -24.62
C SER A 192 2.76 43.22 -23.29
N ILE A 193 3.49 44.23 -22.80
CA ILE A 193 3.08 45.04 -21.64
C ILE A 193 1.98 46.03 -22.05
N GLY A 194 2.03 46.53 -23.28
CA GLY A 194 1.08 47.53 -23.80
C GLY A 194 -0.30 46.97 -24.18
N GLU A 195 -0.39 45.70 -24.57
CA GLU A 195 -1.65 44.99 -24.86
C GLU A 195 -2.30 44.38 -23.60
N GLY A 196 -1.52 44.30 -22.52
CA GLY A 196 -1.92 43.65 -21.27
C GLY A 196 -1.84 42.12 -21.38
N PHE A 197 -1.39 41.50 -20.30
CA PHE A 197 -1.21 40.05 -20.21
C PHE A 197 -1.93 39.47 -18.98
N VAL A 198 -2.25 38.18 -19.06
CA VAL A 198 -2.86 37.41 -17.97
C VAL A 198 -1.93 36.28 -17.58
N ILE A 199 -1.48 36.25 -16.33
CA ILE A 199 -0.77 35.11 -15.76
C ILE A 199 -1.75 34.31 -14.93
N ARG A 200 -1.92 33.03 -15.27
CA ARG A 200 -2.70 32.08 -14.49
C ARG A 200 -1.78 31.04 -13.88
N VAL A 201 -1.73 30.98 -12.56
CA VAL A 201 -0.98 29.97 -11.81
C VAL A 201 -2.00 29.04 -11.14
N LYS A 202 -1.96 27.76 -11.49
CA LYS A 202 -2.81 26.73 -10.90
C LYS A 202 -1.95 25.80 -10.04
N GLU A 203 -2.22 25.77 -8.75
CA GLU A 203 -1.61 24.84 -7.80
C GLU A 203 -2.71 23.99 -7.16
N GLY A 204 -2.82 22.73 -7.59
CA GLY A 204 -3.90 21.84 -7.18
C GLY A 204 -5.28 22.42 -7.52
N SER A 205 -6.07 22.72 -6.48
CA SER A 205 -7.41 23.34 -6.57
C SER A 205 -7.41 24.88 -6.51
N ARG A 206 -6.25 25.51 -6.27
CA ARG A 206 -6.14 26.97 -6.13
C ARG A 206 -5.69 27.59 -7.45
N LEU A 207 -6.39 28.63 -7.90
CA LEU A 207 -6.06 29.41 -9.09
C LEU A 207 -5.74 30.84 -8.67
N ALA A 208 -4.52 31.29 -8.94
CA ALA A 208 -4.14 32.69 -8.87
C ALA A 208 -4.15 33.27 -10.29
N VAL A 209 -4.86 34.38 -10.48
CA VAL A 209 -4.92 35.10 -11.76
C VAL A 209 -4.38 36.50 -11.51
N LEU A 210 -3.33 36.86 -12.25
CA LEU A 210 -2.89 38.25 -12.39
C LEU A 210 -3.34 38.70 -13.78
N ASP A 211 -4.32 39.61 -13.84
CA ASP A 211 -4.77 40.24 -15.08
C ASP A 211 -4.33 41.71 -15.06
N THR A 212 -3.54 42.12 -16.05
CA THR A 212 -3.05 43.50 -16.17
C THR A 212 -3.93 44.36 -17.08
N ARG A 213 -5.03 43.81 -17.61
CA ARG A 213 -5.99 44.53 -18.47
C ARG A 213 -7.07 45.26 -17.67
N GLU A 214 -7.20 44.96 -16.37
CA GLU A 214 -8.23 45.50 -15.50
C GLU A 214 -7.63 45.92 -14.14
N GLY A 215 -8.14 47.01 -13.54
CA GLY A 215 -7.73 47.50 -12.22
C GLY A 215 -6.63 48.58 -12.21
N ASP A 216 -6.12 48.92 -11.02
CA ASP A 216 -5.20 50.04 -10.79
C ASP A 216 -3.87 49.91 -11.57
N LEU A 217 -3.40 48.67 -11.76
CA LEU A 217 -2.20 48.35 -12.53
C LEU A 217 -2.32 48.73 -14.01
N PHE A 218 -3.51 48.64 -14.60
CA PHE A 218 -3.75 49.06 -15.98
C PHE A 218 -3.54 50.56 -16.15
N GLN A 219 -4.06 51.35 -15.21
CA GLN A 219 -3.94 52.81 -15.23
C GLN A 219 -2.48 53.26 -15.08
N GLU A 220 -1.72 52.58 -14.22
CA GLU A 220 -0.30 52.89 -13.99
C GLU A 220 0.56 52.57 -15.23
N ILE A 221 0.29 51.45 -15.90
CA ILE A 221 0.93 51.07 -17.16
C ILE A 221 0.58 52.08 -18.28
N GLU A 222 -0.67 52.54 -18.35
CA GLU A 222 -1.09 53.52 -19.36
C GLU A 222 -0.44 54.90 -19.15
N VAL A 223 -0.27 55.34 -17.89
CA VAL A 223 0.47 56.57 -17.54
C VAL A 223 1.94 56.45 -17.93
N MET A 224 2.56 55.29 -17.66
CA MET A 224 3.94 55.02 -18.07
C MET A 224 4.11 55.02 -19.60
N LYS A 225 3.15 54.45 -20.34
CA LYS A 225 3.12 54.47 -21.81
C LYS A 225 3.03 55.91 -22.36
N LYS A 226 2.14 56.74 -21.81
CA LYS A 226 1.99 58.16 -22.19
C LYS A 226 3.25 58.99 -21.91
N ARG A 227 3.95 58.72 -20.79
CA ARG A 227 5.23 59.38 -20.48
C ARG A 227 6.36 58.97 -21.42
N ASN A 228 6.40 57.72 -21.86
CA ASN A 228 7.43 57.23 -22.78
C ASN A 228 7.21 57.77 -24.20
N GLN A 229 5.97 57.84 -24.67
CA GLN A 229 5.62 58.44 -25.97
C GLN A 229 5.98 59.94 -26.02
N ARG A 230 5.78 60.69 -24.93
CA ARG A 230 6.21 62.10 -24.83
C ARG A 230 7.72 62.29 -24.90
N LYS A 231 8.51 61.31 -24.46
CA LYS A 231 9.98 61.36 -24.56
C LYS A 231 10.50 61.00 -25.95
N GLN A 232 9.76 60.20 -26.73
CA GLN A 232 10.15 59.83 -28.10
C GLN A 232 9.65 60.82 -29.17
N GLY A 233 8.60 61.62 -28.88
CA GLY A 233 8.04 62.60 -29.81
C GLY A 233 8.49 64.06 -29.61
N GLY A 234 9.51 64.31 -28.77
CA GLY A 234 10.07 65.65 -28.58
C GLY A 234 11.25 65.90 -29.51
N GLU A 235 10.97 66.38 -30.72
CA GLU A 235 11.98 67.07 -31.53
C GLU A 235 12.43 68.35 -30.81
N PHE A 236 13.74 68.54 -30.80
CA PHE A 236 14.42 69.76 -30.37
C PHE A 236 13.96 70.93 -31.27
N GLU A 237 13.23 71.89 -30.72
CA GLU A 237 13.31 73.28 -31.22
C GLU A 237 14.63 73.87 -30.71
N ASP A 238 15.65 73.87 -31.56
CA ASP A 238 16.83 74.73 -31.38
C ASP A 238 16.49 76.16 -31.83
N PRO A 239 16.86 77.20 -31.06
CA PRO A 239 16.54 78.58 -31.41
C PRO A 239 17.62 79.17 -32.33
N PHE A 240 17.34 79.24 -33.63
CA PHE A 240 17.88 80.26 -34.55
C PHE A 240 16.90 80.57 -35.68
#